data_AF-A0A9X7HB20-F1
#
_entry.id   AF-A0A9X7HB20-F1
#
_cell.length_a   1.000
_cell.length_b   1.000
_cell.length_c   1.000
_cell.angle_alpha   90.00
_cell.angle_beta   90.00
_cell.angle_gamma   90.00
#
_symmetry.space_group_name_H-M   'P 1'
#
loop_
_entity.id
_entity.type
_entity.pdbx_description
1 polymer ?
#
loop_
_entity_poly.entity_id
_entity_poly.type
_entity_poly.pdbx_seq_one_letter_code
_entity_poly.pdbx_strand_id
1 'polypeptide(L)'
;MSNWKTALFELQKTDMSFSTFNEVRAENLDFNNVSLANSKFTNANMRNLELNDVNLFGTRISDVNLSNTKITNGNLRDLVINHVHLAGTIFRNIVIPENLNLDDYSNSIKFEKCNLTNSQFTDCDLSHVEINNCNLTGLKINGILIEDLLKSYSQRK
;
A
#
# COMPACT_ATOMS: atom_id res chain seq x y z
N MET A 1 -27.50 -8.42 -13.55
CA MET A 1 -26.07 -8.31 -13.93
C MET A 1 -25.89 -6.98 -14.62
N SER A 2 -25.34 -5.98 -13.91
CA SER A 2 -25.06 -4.67 -14.50
C SER A 2 -23.91 -4.79 -15.49
N ASN A 3 -24.16 -4.34 -16.72
CA ASN A 3 -23.28 -4.53 -17.86
C ASN A 3 -22.32 -3.33 -17.95
N TRP A 4 -21.26 -3.35 -17.12
CA TRP A 4 -20.27 -2.28 -17.10
C TRP A 4 -19.25 -2.48 -18.22
N LYS A 5 -19.30 -1.65 -19.25
CA LYS A 5 -18.17 -1.46 -20.16
C LYS A 5 -17.16 -0.56 -19.44
N THR A 6 -16.03 -1.10 -19.00
CA THR A 6 -14.89 -0.27 -18.60
C THR A 6 -14.28 0.32 -19.87
N ALA A 7 -14.54 1.60 -20.13
CA ALA A 7 -13.69 2.37 -21.02
C ALA A 7 -12.34 2.56 -20.32
N LEU A 8 -11.24 2.38 -21.05
CA LEU A 8 -9.91 2.82 -20.60
C LEU A 8 -9.98 4.33 -20.44
N PHE A 9 -9.99 4.82 -19.21
CA PHE A 9 -10.02 6.23 -18.90
C PHE A 9 -8.73 6.60 -18.19
N GLU A 10 -7.98 7.51 -18.79
CA GLU A 10 -6.73 8.02 -18.23
C GLU A 10 -7.01 9.29 -17.44
N LEU A 11 -6.38 9.42 -16.28
CA LEU A 11 -6.39 10.64 -15.47
C LEU A 11 -4.98 11.21 -15.44
N GLN A 12 -4.83 12.44 -15.95
CA GLN A 12 -3.55 13.11 -16.01
C GLN A 12 -3.64 14.51 -15.41
N LYS A 13 -2.76 14.83 -14.46
CA LYS A 13 -2.65 16.18 -13.86
C LYS A 13 -3.95 16.67 -13.23
N THR A 14 -4.65 15.78 -12.54
CA THR A 14 -5.95 16.05 -11.93
C THR A 14 -5.87 16.05 -10.41
N ASP A 15 -6.61 16.95 -9.77
CA ASP A 15 -6.85 16.90 -8.34
C ASP A 15 -8.20 16.23 -8.06
N MET A 16 -8.16 15.11 -7.34
CA MET A 16 -9.32 14.36 -6.87
C MET A 16 -9.27 14.19 -5.35
N SER A 17 -8.53 15.04 -4.64
CA SER A 17 -8.39 14.98 -3.19
C SER A 17 -9.76 15.04 -2.50
N PHE A 18 -9.88 14.41 -1.33
CA PHE A 18 -11.11 14.31 -0.54
C PHE A 18 -12.28 13.57 -1.22
N SER A 19 -12.05 12.90 -2.34
CA SER A 19 -13.08 12.14 -3.04
C SER A 19 -13.45 10.86 -2.32
N THR A 20 -14.67 10.37 -2.53
CA THR A 20 -15.13 9.07 -2.03
C THR A 20 -15.53 8.17 -3.19
N PHE A 21 -14.99 6.95 -3.20
CA PHE A 21 -15.22 5.92 -4.21
C PHE A 21 -15.74 4.65 -3.51
N ASN A 22 -17.05 4.46 -3.52
CA ASN A 22 -17.69 3.29 -2.93
C ASN A 22 -18.22 2.38 -4.04
N GLU A 23 -17.90 1.08 -3.96
CA GLU A 23 -18.45 0.06 -4.87
C GLU A 23 -18.15 0.31 -6.35
N VAL A 24 -17.00 0.94 -6.64
CA VAL A 24 -16.60 1.27 -8.01
C VAL A 24 -15.81 0.14 -8.67
N ARG A 25 -15.97 0.02 -9.99
CA ARG A 25 -15.13 -0.80 -10.87
C ARG A 25 -14.14 0.10 -11.60
N ALA A 26 -12.95 0.24 -11.05
CA ALA A 26 -11.86 1.08 -11.53
C ALA A 26 -10.66 0.22 -11.94
N GLU A 27 -10.86 -0.71 -12.87
CA GLU A 27 -9.84 -1.67 -13.30
C GLU A 27 -9.11 -1.17 -14.54
N ASN A 28 -7.79 -1.41 -14.64
CA ASN A 28 -6.96 -1.07 -15.81
C ASN A 28 -7.00 0.43 -16.17
N LEU A 29 -6.84 1.28 -15.18
CA LEU A 29 -6.77 2.73 -15.36
C LEU A 29 -5.35 3.22 -15.08
N ASP A 30 -4.97 4.27 -15.79
CA ASP A 30 -3.68 4.93 -15.64
C ASP A 30 -3.88 6.30 -14.99
N PHE A 31 -3.23 6.52 -13.85
CA PHE A 31 -3.21 7.79 -13.13
C PHE A 31 -1.80 8.33 -13.17
N ASN A 32 -1.61 9.45 -13.85
CA ASN A 32 -0.31 10.10 -13.98
C ASN A 32 -0.40 11.52 -13.41
N ASN A 33 0.40 11.85 -12.40
CA ASN A 33 0.36 13.16 -11.73
C ASN A 33 -1.03 13.49 -11.15
N VAL A 34 -1.66 12.54 -10.47
CA VAL A 34 -2.99 12.73 -9.87
C VAL A 34 -2.88 12.86 -8.36
N SER A 35 -3.58 13.84 -7.79
CA SER A 35 -3.77 13.90 -6.34
C SER A 35 -5.02 13.13 -5.93
N LEU A 36 -4.84 12.14 -5.07
CA LEU A 36 -5.89 11.38 -4.39
C LEU A 36 -5.87 11.65 -2.88
N ALA A 37 -5.17 12.69 -2.43
CA ALA A 37 -4.96 12.95 -1.01
C ALA A 37 -6.28 12.99 -0.22
N ASN A 38 -6.28 12.38 0.97
CA ASN A 38 -7.43 12.27 1.88
C ASN A 38 -8.68 11.65 1.25
N SER A 39 -8.54 10.92 0.14
CA SER A 39 -9.66 10.22 -0.49
C SER A 39 -9.98 8.92 0.24
N LYS A 40 -11.18 8.39 -0.01
CA LYS A 40 -11.63 7.09 0.52
C LYS A 40 -12.04 6.15 -0.60
N PHE A 41 -11.52 4.93 -0.57
CA PHE A 41 -11.91 3.83 -1.45
C PHE A 41 -12.47 2.69 -0.61
N THR A 42 -13.69 2.24 -0.91
CA THR A 42 -14.33 1.15 -0.18
C THR A 42 -15.09 0.21 -1.11
N ASN A 43 -14.95 -1.11 -0.91
CA ASN A 43 -15.62 -2.14 -1.71
C ASN A 43 -15.36 -2.02 -3.22
N ALA A 44 -14.16 -1.59 -3.62
CA ALA A 44 -13.83 -1.27 -5.01
C ALA A 44 -12.98 -2.37 -5.67
N ASN A 45 -13.14 -2.56 -6.98
CA ASN A 45 -12.17 -3.32 -7.77
C ASN A 45 -11.21 -2.36 -8.48
N MET A 46 -9.96 -2.35 -8.04
CA MET A 46 -8.89 -1.46 -8.46
C MET A 46 -7.65 -2.25 -8.91
N ARG A 47 -7.88 -3.42 -9.53
CA ARG A 47 -6.81 -4.26 -10.04
C ARG A 47 -6.18 -3.67 -11.30
N ASN A 48 -4.92 -4.01 -11.53
CA ASN A 48 -4.14 -3.62 -12.71
C ASN A 48 -4.07 -2.09 -12.91
N LEU A 49 -4.01 -1.30 -11.84
CA LEU A 49 -3.80 0.15 -11.98
C LEU A 49 -2.32 0.47 -12.21
N GLU A 50 -2.05 1.50 -13.00
CA GLU A 50 -0.74 2.16 -13.04
C GLU A 50 -0.87 3.55 -12.40
N LEU A 51 -0.23 3.74 -11.25
CA LEU A 51 -0.29 4.96 -10.45
C LEU A 51 1.10 5.60 -10.41
N ASN A 52 1.36 6.55 -11.31
CA ASN A 52 2.66 7.22 -11.44
C ASN A 52 2.58 8.68 -10.94
N ASP A 53 3.53 9.07 -10.11
CA ASP A 53 3.64 10.43 -9.55
C ASP A 53 2.34 10.84 -8.83
N VAL A 54 1.76 9.92 -8.05
CA VAL A 54 0.48 10.14 -7.36
C VAL A 54 0.66 10.64 -5.93
N ASN A 55 -0.25 11.48 -5.48
CA ASN A 55 -0.34 11.85 -4.07
C ASN A 55 -1.46 11.06 -3.38
N LEU A 56 -1.09 10.06 -2.57
CA LEU A 56 -2.01 9.24 -1.77
C LEU A 56 -1.98 9.63 -0.29
N PHE A 57 -1.46 10.82 0.04
CA PHE A 57 -1.39 11.32 1.40
C PHE A 57 -2.73 11.17 2.15
N GLY A 58 -2.74 10.51 3.32
CA GLY A 58 -3.93 10.37 4.16
C GLY A 58 -5.08 9.56 3.55
N THR A 59 -4.85 8.90 2.40
CA THR A 59 -5.88 8.12 1.72
C THR A 59 -6.24 6.90 2.55
N ARG A 60 -7.51 6.49 2.51
CA ARG A 60 -7.99 5.26 3.16
C ARG A 60 -8.54 4.29 2.13
N ILE A 61 -7.98 3.09 2.10
CA ILE A 61 -8.36 2.02 1.17
C ILE A 61 -8.83 0.83 2.01
N SER A 62 -10.08 0.41 1.83
CA SER A 62 -10.68 -0.67 2.63
C SER A 62 -11.51 -1.63 1.79
N ASP A 63 -11.33 -2.93 1.96
CA ASP A 63 -12.09 -3.96 1.25
C ASP A 63 -11.95 -3.80 -0.29
N VAL A 64 -10.73 -3.52 -0.75
CA VAL A 64 -10.39 -3.25 -2.16
C VAL A 64 -9.52 -4.37 -2.73
N ASN A 65 -9.67 -4.63 -4.03
CA ASN A 65 -8.72 -5.43 -4.78
C ASN A 65 -7.69 -4.53 -5.48
N LEU A 66 -6.42 -4.56 -5.05
CA LEU A 66 -5.28 -3.86 -5.67
C LEU A 66 -4.33 -4.82 -6.42
N SER A 67 -4.80 -6.03 -6.76
CA SER A 67 -3.94 -7.03 -7.39
C SER A 67 -3.32 -6.51 -8.70
N ASN A 68 -2.04 -6.80 -8.90
CA ASN A 68 -1.21 -6.35 -10.03
C ASN A 68 -1.14 -4.83 -10.25
N THR A 69 -1.50 -4.02 -9.25
CA THR A 69 -1.35 -2.57 -9.33
C THR A 69 0.10 -2.16 -9.12
N LYS A 70 0.58 -1.17 -9.87
CA LYS A 70 1.90 -0.57 -9.68
C LYS A 70 1.74 0.87 -9.19
N ILE A 71 2.47 1.21 -8.14
CA ILE A 71 2.57 2.56 -7.60
C ILE A 71 4.03 2.98 -7.69
N THR A 72 4.30 4.00 -8.50
CA THR A 72 5.65 4.51 -8.74
C THR A 72 5.72 5.99 -8.38
N ASN A 73 6.76 6.41 -7.65
CA ASN A 73 6.98 7.80 -7.24
C ASN A 73 5.80 8.40 -6.45
N GLY A 74 5.11 7.58 -5.65
CA GLY A 74 3.94 7.99 -4.89
C GLY A 74 4.29 8.58 -3.53
N ASN A 75 3.57 9.62 -3.10
CA ASN A 75 3.53 10.04 -1.70
C ASN A 75 2.46 9.22 -0.96
N LEU A 76 2.89 8.28 -0.11
CA LEU A 76 1.99 7.39 0.64
C LEU A 76 1.89 7.73 2.12
N ARG A 77 2.35 8.91 2.54
CA ARG A 77 2.28 9.32 3.95
C ARG A 77 0.85 9.22 4.48
N ASP A 78 0.67 8.66 5.67
CA ASP A 78 -0.64 8.43 6.33
C ASP A 78 -1.61 7.56 5.53
N LEU A 79 -1.13 6.84 4.49
CA LEU A 79 -1.95 5.89 3.76
C LEU A 79 -2.32 4.72 4.69
N VAL A 80 -3.63 4.44 4.77
CA VAL A 80 -4.15 3.29 5.49
C VAL A 80 -4.76 2.30 4.50
N ILE A 81 -4.20 1.10 4.45
CA ILE A 81 -4.68 -0.03 3.65
C ILE A 81 -5.22 -1.10 4.60
N ASN A 82 -6.50 -1.43 4.48
CA ASN A 82 -7.19 -2.37 5.37
C ASN A 82 -7.98 -3.42 4.58
N HIS A 83 -7.83 -4.71 4.89
CA HIS A 83 -8.52 -5.82 4.20
C HIS A 83 -8.38 -5.79 2.66
N VAL A 84 -7.16 -5.57 2.15
CA VAL A 84 -6.92 -5.45 0.72
C VAL A 84 -6.22 -6.69 0.16
N HIS A 85 -6.56 -7.05 -1.08
CA HIS A 85 -5.79 -8.01 -1.87
C HIS A 85 -4.64 -7.30 -2.60
N LEU A 86 -3.40 -7.62 -2.22
CA LEU A 86 -2.16 -7.01 -2.72
C LEU A 86 -1.34 -7.95 -3.61
N ALA A 87 -1.95 -9.02 -4.12
CA ALA A 87 -1.23 -10.02 -4.91
C ALA A 87 -0.64 -9.38 -6.18
N GLY A 88 0.69 -9.44 -6.33
CA GLY A 88 1.40 -8.83 -7.46
C GLY A 88 1.45 -7.30 -7.44
N THR A 89 1.00 -6.64 -6.36
CA THR A 89 1.13 -5.19 -6.22
C THR A 89 2.60 -4.80 -6.05
N ILE A 90 3.03 -3.73 -6.71
CA ILE A 90 4.41 -3.22 -6.65
C ILE A 90 4.38 -1.77 -6.17
N PHE A 91 5.16 -1.48 -5.13
CA PHE A 91 5.47 -0.14 -4.67
C PHE A 91 6.93 0.17 -5.04
N ARG A 92 7.18 1.20 -5.85
CA ARG A 92 8.54 1.58 -6.31
C ARG A 92 8.78 3.06 -6.08
N ASN A 93 9.97 3.41 -5.61
CA ASN A 93 10.40 4.79 -5.36
C ASN A 93 9.38 5.55 -4.49
N ILE A 94 8.88 4.91 -3.44
CA ILE A 94 8.00 5.56 -2.48
C ILE A 94 8.85 6.44 -1.59
N VAL A 95 8.49 7.71 -1.48
CA VAL A 95 9.23 8.70 -0.68
C VAL A 95 8.35 9.18 0.45
N ILE A 96 8.89 9.15 1.66
CA ILE A 96 8.34 9.84 2.83
C ILE A 96 9.24 11.07 3.08
N PRO A 97 8.73 12.32 3.02
CA PRO A 97 9.56 13.52 3.16
C PRO A 97 10.31 13.60 4.50
N GLU A 98 11.57 14.04 4.46
CA GLU A 98 12.50 14.04 5.61
C GLU A 98 12.11 15.00 6.76
N ASN A 99 11.20 15.95 6.53
CA ASN A 99 10.86 17.02 7.48
C ASN A 99 9.80 16.60 8.51
N LEU A 100 9.64 15.30 8.76
CA LEU A 100 8.60 14.77 9.64
C LEU A 100 9.15 14.49 11.02
N ASN A 101 8.31 14.72 12.02
CA ASN A 101 8.59 14.25 13.36
C ASN A 101 8.42 12.72 13.38
N LEU A 102 9.53 12.00 13.22
CA LEU A 102 9.56 10.53 13.20
C LEU A 102 9.11 9.90 14.53
N ASP A 103 9.07 10.69 15.62
CA ASP A 103 8.55 10.26 16.91
C ASP A 103 7.01 10.15 16.92
N ASP A 104 6.34 10.71 15.91
CA ASP A 104 4.90 10.56 15.71
C ASP A 104 4.61 9.52 14.62
N TYR A 105 4.40 8.27 15.07
CA TYR A 105 3.97 7.14 14.25
C TYR A 105 2.62 7.36 13.53
N SER A 106 1.94 8.50 13.75
CA SER A 106 0.82 8.96 12.92
C SER A 106 1.22 9.13 11.45
N ASN A 107 2.50 9.36 11.16
CA ASN A 107 3.01 9.68 9.82
C ASN A 107 3.44 8.48 8.93
N SER A 108 3.06 7.26 9.31
CA SER A 108 3.52 6.01 8.66
C SER A 108 2.50 5.40 7.69
N ILE A 109 2.98 4.64 6.70
CA ILE A 109 2.14 3.77 5.88
C ILE A 109 1.69 2.58 6.72
N LYS A 110 0.39 2.28 6.73
CA LYS A 110 -0.18 1.17 7.53
C LYS A 110 -0.83 0.12 6.65
N PHE A 111 -0.35 -1.12 6.81
CA PHE A 111 -0.96 -2.32 6.23
C PHE A 111 -1.65 -3.10 7.35
N GLU A 112 -2.97 -2.96 7.45
CA GLU A 112 -3.76 -3.56 8.52
C GLU A 112 -4.57 -4.73 7.97
N LYS A 113 -4.47 -5.90 8.62
CA LYS A 113 -5.25 -7.09 8.26
C LYS A 113 -5.13 -7.45 6.76
N CYS A 114 -3.96 -7.21 6.18
CA CYS A 114 -3.64 -7.51 4.79
C CYS A 114 -2.93 -8.86 4.70
N ASN A 115 -3.15 -9.59 3.60
CA ASN A 115 -2.36 -10.77 3.29
C ASN A 115 -1.12 -10.35 2.46
N LEU A 116 0.05 -10.41 3.09
CA LEU A 116 1.37 -10.12 2.48
C LEU A 116 2.20 -11.39 2.25
N THR A 117 1.56 -12.55 2.12
CA THR A 117 2.26 -13.83 1.88
C THR A 117 3.09 -13.73 0.60
N ASN A 118 4.35 -14.18 0.67
CA ASN A 118 5.34 -14.12 -0.42
C ASN A 118 5.73 -12.70 -0.89
N SER A 119 5.37 -11.65 -0.15
CA SER A 119 5.85 -10.29 -0.41
C SER A 119 7.34 -10.16 -0.12
N GLN A 120 7.99 -9.22 -0.81
CA GLN A 120 9.41 -8.92 -0.66
C GLN A 120 9.61 -7.42 -0.42
N PHE A 121 10.55 -7.09 0.45
CA PHE A 121 11.06 -5.74 0.65
C PHE A 121 12.54 -5.78 0.26
N THR A 122 12.89 -5.11 -0.84
CA THR A 122 14.26 -5.12 -1.39
C THR A 122 14.72 -3.68 -1.52
N ASP A 123 15.91 -3.38 -1.00
CA ASP A 123 16.50 -2.04 -0.99
C ASP A 123 15.55 -0.97 -0.41
N CYS A 124 14.77 -1.36 0.61
CA CYS A 124 13.87 -0.46 1.33
C CYS A 124 14.50 -0.04 2.66
N ASP A 125 14.30 1.23 3.04
CA ASP A 125 14.45 1.63 4.44
C ASP A 125 13.28 1.07 5.25
N LEU A 126 13.59 0.17 6.20
CA LEU A 126 12.62 -0.45 7.11
C LEU A 126 12.78 0.07 8.54
N SER A 127 13.51 1.17 8.73
CA SER A 127 13.65 1.83 10.02
C SER A 127 12.27 2.17 10.59
N HIS A 128 12.09 1.94 11.90
CA HIS A 128 10.83 2.19 12.61
C HIS A 128 9.62 1.36 12.14
N VAL A 129 9.81 0.33 11.31
CA VAL A 129 8.73 -0.62 10.98
C VAL A 129 8.48 -1.56 12.15
N GLU A 130 7.22 -1.64 12.57
CA GLU A 130 6.77 -2.62 13.56
C GLU A 130 5.94 -3.72 12.89
N ILE A 131 6.19 -4.98 13.30
CA ILE A 131 5.41 -6.15 12.86
C ILE A 131 4.69 -6.72 14.08
N ASN A 132 3.47 -6.25 14.31
CA ASN A 132 2.68 -6.58 15.49
C ASN A 132 1.50 -7.50 15.14
N ASN A 133 1.28 -8.55 15.93
CA ASN A 133 0.14 -9.47 15.78
C ASN A 133 0.01 -10.09 14.37
N CYS A 134 1.14 -10.33 13.70
CA CYS A 134 1.20 -10.95 12.38
C CYS A 134 1.60 -12.43 12.48
N ASN A 135 1.20 -13.22 11.48
CA ASN A 135 1.80 -14.53 11.25
C ASN A 135 3.23 -14.36 10.72
N LEU A 136 4.23 -14.78 11.50
CA LEU A 136 5.65 -14.65 11.17
C LEU A 136 6.25 -15.90 10.50
N THR A 137 5.46 -16.97 10.31
CA THR A 137 5.95 -18.22 9.73
C THR A 137 6.55 -17.97 8.35
N GLY A 138 7.81 -18.37 8.18
CA GLY A 138 8.54 -18.21 6.91
C GLY A 138 9.07 -16.80 6.62
N LEU A 139 8.82 -15.80 7.48
CA LEU A 139 9.41 -14.46 7.34
C LEU A 139 10.93 -14.54 7.45
N LYS A 140 11.63 -13.87 6.54
CA LYS A 140 13.09 -13.80 6.49
C LYS A 140 13.61 -12.37 6.54
N ILE A 141 14.68 -12.16 7.31
CA ILE A 141 15.49 -10.93 7.30
C ILE A 141 16.89 -11.32 6.81
N ASN A 142 17.34 -10.71 5.70
CA ASN A 142 18.62 -11.06 5.05
C ASN A 142 18.78 -12.57 4.80
N GLY A 143 17.70 -13.25 4.41
CA GLY A 143 17.67 -14.68 4.14
C GLY A 143 17.52 -15.58 5.38
N ILE A 144 17.58 -15.03 6.59
CA ILE A 144 17.50 -15.78 7.85
C ILE A 144 16.07 -15.78 8.37
N LEU A 145 15.54 -16.94 8.78
CA LEU A 145 14.20 -17.04 9.36
C LEU A 145 14.10 -16.29 10.69
N ILE A 146 13.05 -15.48 10.85
CA ILE A 146 12.82 -14.73 12.08
C ILE A 146 12.59 -15.64 13.29
N GLU A 147 11.97 -16.81 13.07
CA GLU A 147 11.75 -17.81 14.12
C GLU A 147 13.08 -18.33 14.70
N ASP A 148 14.12 -18.47 13.86
CA ASP A 148 15.45 -18.91 14.29
C ASP A 148 16.18 -17.80 15.06
N LEU A 149 16.02 -16.55 14.63
CA LEU A 149 16.55 -15.37 15.34
C LEU A 149 15.90 -15.23 16.74
N LEU A 150 14.58 -15.36 16.84
CA LEU A 150 13.85 -15.25 18.10
C LEU A 150 14.17 -16.38 19.09
N LYS A 151 14.34 -17.62 18.60
CA LYS A 151 14.84 -18.74 19.41
C LYS A 151 16.23 -18.46 19.96
N SER A 152 17.14 -17.99 19.10
CA SER A 152 18.52 -17.67 19.48
C SER A 152 18.58 -16.54 20.52
N TYR A 153 17.73 -15.52 20.42
CA TYR A 153 17.64 -14.44 21.40
C TYR A 153 17.10 -14.93 22.75
N SER A 154 16.06 -15.77 22.75
CA SER A 154 15.45 -16.31 23.97
C SER A 154 16.41 -17.21 24.77
N GLN A 155 17.33 -17.89 24.10
CA GLN A 155 18.35 -18.74 24.74
C GLN A 155 19.52 -17.96 25.37
N ARG A 156 19.67 -16.67 25.02
CA ARG A 156 20.71 -15.79 25.57
C ARG A 156 20.24 -14.99 26.79
N LYS A 157 18.94 -15.05 27.09
CA LYS A 157 18.35 -14.55 28.34
C LYS A 157 18.35 -15.65 29.39
#